data_AF-A0A6G0HZ14-F1
#
_entry.id   AF-A0A6G0HZ14-F1
#
_cell.length_a   1.000
_cell.length_b   1.000
_cell.length_c   1.000
_cell.angle_alpha   90.00
_cell.angle_beta   90.00
_cell.angle_gamma   90.00
#
_symmetry.space_group_name_H-M   'P 1'
#
loop_
_entity.id
_entity.type
_entity.pdbx_description
1 polymer ?
#
loop_
_entity_poly.entity_id
_entity_poly.type
_entity_poly.pdbx_seq_one_letter_code
_entity_poly.pdbx_strand_id
1 'polypeptide(L)'
;MDRKNVVCIVILLVFLGVVETTDPLTDLENIAGKLVFYQIDGNATYVRDTGELASDVPTETMFELFDPQKNFSSAKFTYTWDLGNGEVIQGTEPVVRYHYSASGNYTLRLKVGVNVAKYAPMLSDFYSMDVKVLDAIKHIELKGPSDYEVSQNTSLAFHVDGSPPIWVCWRFLPNCEPDKSGSCTLTMLYENTLQLNHTFTSAGVHCLDISVRNDISKLQTSFSLYVKRSNNIHMFFILSCAAILVATFSFIAVIACRPRHHGSSQIASSSNALFLKNQESDGQSSILFNFTNMEEGEKEPLLLQFGTQYSS
;
A
#
# COMPACT_ATOMS: atom_id res chain seq x y z
N MET A 1 -20.52 49.91 67.77
CA MET A 1 -19.97 49.85 66.39
C MET A 1 -19.81 48.37 66.07
N ASP A 2 -20.46 47.74 65.12
CA ASP A 2 -21.45 48.17 64.16
C ASP A 2 -22.28 46.94 63.75
N ARG A 3 -23.48 47.24 63.30
CA ARG A 3 -24.63 46.41 62.95
C ARG A 3 -24.35 45.47 61.77
N LYS A 4 -24.98 44.29 61.75
CA LYS A 4 -25.53 43.67 60.52
C LYS A 4 -26.59 42.61 60.87
N ASN A 5 -27.84 43.06 60.84
CA ASN A 5 -29.02 42.20 60.70
C ASN A 5 -29.04 41.63 59.28
N VAL A 6 -29.26 40.33 59.13
CA VAL A 6 -29.83 39.77 57.90
C VAL A 6 -30.96 38.84 58.29
N VAL A 7 -32.17 39.23 57.86
CA VAL A 7 -33.44 38.55 58.06
C VAL A 7 -33.52 37.39 57.05
N CYS A 8 -33.67 36.16 57.54
CA CYS A 8 -34.01 35.01 56.68
C CYS A 8 -35.52 34.94 56.50
N ILE A 9 -36.01 35.34 55.32
CA ILE A 9 -37.40 35.16 54.89
C ILE A 9 -37.56 33.71 54.41
N VAL A 10 -38.43 32.97 55.09
CA VAL A 10 -38.89 31.63 54.69
C VAL A 10 -39.86 31.79 53.52
N ILE A 11 -39.52 31.21 52.36
CA ILE A 11 -40.46 31.03 51.24
C ILE A 11 -40.74 29.54 51.14
N LEU A 12 -41.92 29.13 51.62
CA LEU A 12 -42.51 27.81 51.45
C LEU A 12 -43.13 27.75 50.04
N LEU A 13 -42.41 27.16 49.08
CA LEU A 13 -42.92 26.80 47.77
C LEU A 13 -43.71 25.49 47.89
N VAL A 14 -45.03 25.60 47.91
CA VAL A 14 -45.95 24.47 47.76
C VAL A 14 -45.99 24.10 46.27
N PHE A 15 -45.27 23.05 45.89
CA PHE A 15 -45.45 22.40 44.59
C PHE A 15 -46.72 21.55 44.66
N LEU A 16 -47.80 22.03 44.04
CA LEU A 16 -48.93 21.18 43.65
C LEU A 16 -48.43 20.24 42.55
N GLY A 17 -48.13 18.99 42.93
CA GLY A 17 -47.86 17.92 41.97
C GLY A 17 -49.12 17.63 41.18
N VAL A 18 -49.11 17.98 39.89
CA VAL A 18 -49.98 17.33 38.92
C VAL A 18 -49.43 15.92 38.77
N VAL A 19 -50.13 14.95 39.36
CA VAL A 19 -49.92 13.54 39.05
C VAL A 19 -50.43 13.35 37.63
N GLU A 20 -49.51 13.43 36.68
CA GLU A 20 -49.75 12.93 35.34
C GLU A 20 -49.81 11.41 35.46
N THR A 21 -51.04 10.90 35.58
CA THR A 21 -51.31 9.47 35.42
C THR A 21 -50.96 9.13 33.98
N THR A 22 -49.74 8.65 33.76
CA THR A 22 -49.36 7.96 32.53
C THR A 22 -50.25 6.73 32.42
N ASP A 23 -51.27 6.86 31.59
CA ASP A 23 -52.11 5.78 31.11
C ASP A 23 -51.17 4.70 30.54
N PRO A 24 -51.22 3.42 30.96
CA PRO A 24 -50.32 2.37 30.48
C PRO A 24 -50.55 1.99 29.00
N LEU A 25 -51.27 2.84 28.25
CA LEU A 25 -51.80 2.58 26.92
C LEU A 25 -50.89 3.11 25.79
N THR A 26 -49.85 3.89 26.07
CA THR A 26 -48.99 4.51 25.05
C THR A 26 -47.70 3.75 24.72
N ASP A 27 -47.34 2.69 25.46
CA ASP A 27 -46.03 2.02 25.31
C ASP A 27 -46.02 0.85 24.29
N LEU A 28 -47.12 0.59 23.58
CA LEU A 28 -47.23 -0.55 22.65
C LEU A 28 -47.41 -0.15 21.18
N GLU A 29 -46.96 1.04 20.79
CA GLU A 29 -47.08 1.48 19.39
C GLU A 29 -46.12 0.73 18.46
N ASN A 30 -44.96 0.26 18.95
CA ASN A 30 -43.96 -0.43 18.13
C ASN A 30 -43.47 -1.73 18.80
N ILE A 31 -43.44 -2.82 18.03
CA ILE A 31 -42.77 -4.09 18.29
C ILE A 31 -41.27 -3.79 18.24
N ALA A 32 -40.60 -3.69 19.38
CA ALA A 32 -39.16 -3.41 19.43
C ALA A 32 -38.33 -4.66 19.09
N GLY A 33 -37.24 -4.49 18.34
CA GLY A 33 -36.32 -5.57 17.99
C GLY A 33 -35.19 -5.10 17.08
N LYS A 34 -34.34 -6.05 16.67
CA LYS A 34 -33.24 -5.79 15.73
C LYS A 34 -33.04 -6.94 14.75
N LEU A 35 -32.44 -6.64 13.60
CA LEU A 35 -32.01 -7.63 12.62
C LEU A 35 -30.56 -8.03 12.89
N VAL A 36 -30.29 -9.33 12.79
CA VAL A 36 -28.96 -9.92 12.94
C VAL A 36 -28.69 -10.85 11.77
N PHE A 37 -27.48 -10.82 11.24
CA PHE A 37 -27.10 -11.57 10.04
C PHE A 37 -25.97 -12.54 10.36
N TYR A 38 -26.16 -13.81 10.01
CA TYR A 38 -25.14 -14.85 10.14
C TYR A 38 -24.79 -15.42 8.77
N GLN A 39 -23.51 -15.42 8.42
CA GLN A 39 -23.01 -16.09 7.22
C GLN A 39 -22.16 -17.29 7.59
N ILE A 40 -22.43 -18.42 6.96
CA ILE A 40 -21.72 -19.68 7.21
C ILE A 40 -20.86 -19.99 5.99
N ASP A 41 -19.54 -19.94 6.17
CA ASP A 41 -18.56 -20.31 5.13
C ASP A 41 -17.68 -21.44 5.67
N GLY A 42 -17.85 -22.63 5.09
CA GLY A 42 -17.24 -23.86 5.59
C GLY A 42 -17.70 -24.18 7.03
N ASN A 43 -16.77 -24.08 7.98
CA ASN A 43 -17.02 -24.34 9.41
C ASN A 43 -17.04 -23.05 10.25
N ALA A 44 -16.93 -21.88 9.61
CA ALA A 44 -16.90 -20.58 10.29
C ALA A 44 -18.25 -19.88 10.14
N THR A 45 -18.73 -19.32 11.25
CA THR A 45 -19.92 -18.46 11.28
C THR A 45 -19.50 -17.02 11.52
N TYR A 46 -19.90 -16.12 10.63
CA TYR A 46 -19.60 -14.69 10.69
C TYR A 46 -20.87 -13.91 11.02
N VAL A 47 -20.79 -13.05 12.03
CA VAL A 47 -21.87 -12.10 12.36
C VAL A 47 -21.65 -10.82 11.54
N ARG A 48 -22.68 -10.38 10.80
CA ARG A 48 -22.61 -9.29 9.81
C ARG A 48 -23.58 -8.15 10.13
N ASP A 49 -23.52 -7.65 11.37
CA ASP A 49 -24.44 -6.62 11.87
C ASP A 49 -24.31 -5.26 11.16
N THR A 50 -23.23 -5.04 10.44
CA THR A 50 -22.95 -3.80 9.68
C THR A 50 -23.56 -3.79 8.28
N GLY A 51 -24.09 -4.93 7.80
CA GLY A 51 -24.80 -5.02 6.52
C GLY A 51 -23.93 -5.43 5.33
N GLU A 52 -22.62 -5.64 5.48
CA GLU A 52 -21.77 -6.24 4.44
C GLU A 52 -21.89 -7.77 4.44
N LEU A 53 -22.37 -8.33 3.33
CA LEU A 53 -22.54 -9.78 3.15
C LEU A 53 -21.69 -10.29 1.98
N ALA A 54 -21.21 -11.52 2.07
CA ALA A 54 -20.59 -12.22 0.94
C ALA A 54 -21.65 -12.77 -0.03
N SER A 55 -21.44 -12.60 -1.33
CA SER A 55 -22.22 -13.29 -2.38
C SER A 55 -21.96 -14.79 -2.37
N ASP A 56 -22.95 -15.57 -2.83
CA ASP A 56 -22.92 -17.04 -2.90
C ASP A 56 -22.68 -17.76 -1.56
N VAL A 57 -22.76 -17.04 -0.44
CA VAL A 57 -22.62 -17.60 0.91
C VAL A 57 -24.00 -17.69 1.57
N PRO A 58 -24.39 -18.85 2.13
CA PRO A 58 -25.62 -18.97 2.89
C PRO A 58 -25.69 -17.95 4.04
N THR A 59 -26.75 -17.15 4.02
CA THR A 59 -27.06 -16.14 5.03
C THR A 59 -28.32 -16.56 5.78
N GLU A 60 -28.22 -16.58 7.11
CA GLU A 60 -29.34 -16.69 8.03
C GLU A 60 -29.59 -15.31 8.65
N THR A 61 -30.75 -14.72 8.38
CA THR A 61 -31.16 -13.45 9.01
C THR A 61 -32.20 -13.75 10.08
N MET A 62 -31.97 -13.19 11.26
CA MET A 62 -32.82 -13.36 12.45
C MET A 62 -33.37 -12.01 12.89
N PHE A 63 -34.66 -11.98 13.24
CA PHE A 63 -35.26 -10.89 14.00
C PHE A 63 -35.24 -11.21 15.49
N GLU A 64 -34.46 -10.44 16.25
CA GLU A 64 -34.42 -10.53 17.70
C GLU A 64 -35.45 -9.60 18.32
N LEU A 65 -36.56 -10.16 18.81
CA LEU A 65 -37.60 -9.42 19.53
C LEU A 65 -37.05 -8.91 20.87
N PHE A 66 -37.25 -7.63 21.14
CA PHE A 66 -36.97 -7.00 22.43
C PHE A 66 -38.29 -6.79 23.20
N ASP A 67 -38.64 -7.75 24.07
CA ASP A 67 -39.86 -7.70 24.90
C ASP A 67 -39.56 -8.02 26.38
N PRO A 68 -38.95 -7.09 27.13
CA PRO A 68 -38.61 -7.31 28.54
C PRO A 68 -39.84 -7.47 29.43
N GLN A 69 -40.96 -6.84 29.07
CA GLN A 69 -42.22 -6.90 29.82
C GLN A 69 -43.06 -8.15 29.48
N LYS A 70 -42.66 -8.94 28.48
CA LYS A 70 -43.35 -10.15 28.00
C LYS A 70 -44.78 -9.87 27.51
N ASN A 71 -45.01 -8.68 26.96
CA ASN A 71 -46.30 -8.24 26.43
C ASN A 71 -46.76 -9.11 25.25
N PHE A 72 -45.83 -9.76 24.55
CA PHE A 72 -46.09 -10.61 23.39
C PHE A 72 -45.90 -12.12 23.66
N SER A 73 -45.78 -12.53 24.92
CA SER A 73 -45.52 -13.93 25.31
C SER A 73 -46.54 -14.97 24.81
N SER A 74 -47.78 -14.55 24.54
CA SER A 74 -48.85 -15.40 23.98
C SER A 74 -49.24 -15.02 22.55
N ALA A 75 -48.51 -14.09 21.95
CA ALA A 75 -48.82 -13.56 20.64
C ALA A 75 -48.42 -14.53 19.53
N LYS A 76 -49.15 -14.49 18.42
CA LYS A 76 -48.76 -15.18 17.19
C LYS A 76 -48.11 -14.17 16.25
N PHE A 77 -46.86 -14.45 15.89
CA PHE A 77 -46.10 -13.61 14.96
C PHE A 77 -46.20 -14.13 13.54
N THR A 78 -46.15 -13.19 12.60
CA THR A 78 -46.02 -13.43 11.16
C THR A 78 -44.91 -12.54 10.64
N TYR A 79 -44.07 -13.08 9.76
CA TYR A 79 -42.91 -12.40 9.21
C TYR A 79 -43.03 -12.42 7.69
N THR A 80 -42.83 -11.26 7.05
CA THR A 80 -42.70 -11.15 5.59
C THR A 80 -41.36 -10.49 5.30
N TRP A 81 -40.45 -11.29 4.78
CA TRP A 81 -39.10 -10.92 4.40
C TRP A 81 -39.08 -10.56 2.92
N ASP A 82 -38.82 -9.31 2.59
CA ASP A 82 -38.48 -8.85 1.24
C ASP A 82 -36.96 -8.64 1.21
N LEU A 83 -36.26 -9.46 0.43
CA LEU A 83 -34.80 -9.45 0.39
C LEU A 83 -34.25 -8.33 -0.53
N GLY A 84 -35.11 -7.56 -1.21
CA GLY A 84 -34.67 -6.49 -2.12
C GLY A 84 -34.08 -6.98 -3.45
N ASN A 85 -33.93 -8.29 -3.64
CA ASN A 85 -33.60 -8.94 -4.92
C ASN A 85 -34.84 -9.37 -5.73
N GLY A 86 -36.05 -9.00 -5.26
CA GLY A 86 -37.33 -9.40 -5.83
C GLY A 86 -37.93 -10.66 -5.20
N GLU A 87 -37.20 -11.36 -4.33
CA GLU A 87 -37.72 -12.50 -3.58
C GLU A 87 -38.41 -12.05 -2.29
N VAL A 88 -39.59 -12.62 -2.03
CA VAL A 88 -40.37 -12.36 -0.82
C VAL A 88 -40.72 -13.69 -0.15
N ILE A 89 -40.36 -13.83 1.12
CA ILE A 89 -40.54 -15.04 1.92
C ILE A 89 -41.47 -14.73 3.10
N GLN A 90 -42.55 -15.49 3.22
CA GLN A 90 -43.52 -15.35 4.31
C GLN A 90 -43.46 -16.56 5.24
N GLY A 91 -43.56 -16.33 6.54
CA GLY A 91 -43.51 -17.40 7.52
C GLY A 91 -43.91 -16.97 8.92
N THR A 92 -43.84 -17.92 9.85
CA THR A 92 -44.09 -17.70 11.28
C THR A 92 -42.81 -17.75 12.12
N GLU A 93 -41.68 -18.11 11.50
CA GLU A 93 -40.39 -18.13 12.15
C GLU A 93 -39.72 -16.75 12.06
N PRO A 94 -39.05 -16.29 13.13
CA PRO A 94 -38.30 -15.03 13.14
C PRO A 94 -36.97 -15.14 12.36
N VAL A 95 -36.76 -16.22 11.62
CA VAL A 95 -35.52 -16.51 10.90
C VAL A 95 -35.82 -16.83 9.45
N VAL A 96 -34.94 -16.40 8.54
CA VAL A 96 -34.99 -16.74 7.12
C VAL A 96 -33.59 -17.09 6.62
N ARG A 97 -33.52 -18.06 5.70
CA ARG A 97 -32.27 -18.54 5.09
C ARG A 97 -32.31 -18.31 3.59
N TYR A 98 -31.27 -17.68 3.06
CA TYR A 98 -31.15 -17.31 1.64
C TYR A 98 -29.68 -17.09 1.28
N HIS A 99 -29.38 -16.77 0.03
CA HIS A 99 -28.08 -16.27 -0.40
C HIS A 99 -28.29 -15.29 -1.56
N TYR A 100 -27.44 -14.26 -1.65
CA TYR A 100 -27.42 -13.38 -2.81
C TYR A 100 -26.43 -13.92 -3.84
N SER A 101 -26.87 -14.19 -5.07
CA SER A 101 -26.01 -14.72 -6.13
C SER A 101 -25.13 -13.66 -6.81
N ALA A 102 -25.37 -12.39 -6.55
CA ALA A 102 -24.64 -11.28 -7.18
C ALA A 102 -24.30 -10.19 -6.17
N SER A 103 -23.08 -9.65 -6.27
CA SER A 103 -22.69 -8.44 -5.55
C SER A 103 -23.54 -7.25 -5.97
N GLY A 104 -23.79 -6.35 -5.02
CA GLY A 104 -24.69 -5.22 -5.23
C GLY A 104 -25.22 -4.63 -3.92
N ASN A 105 -25.99 -3.55 -4.06
CA ASN A 105 -26.67 -2.92 -2.94
C ASN A 105 -28.14 -3.36 -2.96
N TYR A 106 -28.61 -3.88 -1.84
CA TYR A 106 -29.97 -4.36 -1.64
C TYR A 106 -30.58 -3.67 -0.43
N THR A 107 -31.90 -3.51 -0.41
CA THR A 107 -32.62 -3.01 0.75
C THR A 107 -33.52 -4.13 1.26
N LEU A 108 -33.09 -4.79 2.34
CA LEU A 108 -33.89 -5.82 3.00
C LEU A 108 -34.98 -5.13 3.82
N ARG A 109 -36.22 -5.58 3.64
CA ARG A 109 -37.39 -5.10 4.38
C ARG A 109 -38.07 -6.26 5.08
N LEU A 110 -38.32 -6.12 6.37
CA LEU A 110 -39.06 -7.08 7.16
C LEU A 110 -40.36 -6.45 7.65
N LYS A 111 -41.50 -7.07 7.36
CA LYS A 111 -42.76 -6.77 8.02
C LYS A 111 -43.02 -7.80 9.13
N VAL A 112 -43.17 -7.33 10.36
CA VAL A 112 -43.55 -8.14 11.52
C VAL A 112 -45.00 -7.86 11.84
N GLY A 113 -45.86 -8.88 11.77
CA GLY A 113 -47.27 -8.80 12.16
C GLY A 113 -47.53 -9.60 13.43
N VAL A 114 -48.30 -9.03 14.36
CA VAL A 114 -48.60 -9.63 15.66
C VAL A 114 -50.09 -9.75 15.86
N ASN A 115 -50.54 -10.96 16.13
CA ASN A 115 -51.92 -11.26 16.51
C ASN A 115 -51.98 -11.60 18.00
N VAL A 116 -52.55 -10.70 18.79
CA VAL A 116 -52.81 -10.89 20.22
C VAL A 116 -54.32 -10.82 20.44
N ALA A 117 -54.89 -11.82 21.13
CA ALA A 117 -56.33 -11.82 21.44
C ALA A 117 -56.80 -10.59 22.25
N LYS A 118 -55.87 -9.94 22.95
CA LYS A 118 -56.11 -8.76 23.80
C LYS A 118 -56.13 -7.43 23.04
N TYR A 119 -55.54 -7.38 21.84
CA TYR A 119 -55.36 -6.15 21.07
C TYR A 119 -55.97 -6.33 19.68
N ALA A 120 -57.12 -5.68 19.45
CA ALA A 120 -57.71 -5.50 18.13
C ALA A 120 -57.63 -3.99 17.82
N PRO A 121 -56.89 -3.55 16.79
CA PRO A 121 -56.45 -4.28 15.60
C PRO A 121 -55.10 -5.02 15.71
N MET A 122 -54.83 -5.87 14.72
CA MET A 122 -53.54 -6.55 14.51
C MET A 122 -52.41 -5.52 14.42
N LEU A 123 -51.38 -5.66 15.27
CA LEU A 123 -50.21 -4.79 15.27
C LEU A 123 -49.27 -5.20 14.12
N SER A 124 -48.63 -4.22 13.48
CA SER A 124 -47.63 -4.51 12.45
C SER A 124 -46.56 -3.43 12.41
N ASP A 125 -45.31 -3.86 12.31
CA ASP A 125 -44.15 -2.99 12.12
C ASP A 125 -43.32 -3.37 10.91
N PHE A 126 -42.50 -2.42 10.48
CA PHE A 126 -41.60 -2.55 9.36
C PHE A 126 -40.18 -2.21 9.76
N TYR A 127 -39.26 -3.07 9.37
CA TYR A 127 -37.83 -2.92 9.51
C TYR A 127 -37.21 -2.82 8.13
N SER A 128 -36.16 -2.03 8.01
CA SER A 128 -35.41 -1.86 6.77
C SER A 128 -33.92 -1.80 7.08
N MET A 129 -33.11 -2.51 6.30
CA MET A 129 -31.66 -2.49 6.39
C MET A 129 -31.07 -2.46 4.98
N ASP A 130 -30.15 -1.53 4.74
CA ASP A 130 -29.37 -1.53 3.52
C ASP A 130 -28.22 -2.53 3.65
N VAL A 131 -28.14 -3.43 2.67
CA VAL A 131 -27.22 -4.57 2.64
C VAL A 131 -26.29 -4.39 1.44
N LYS A 132 -24.99 -4.42 1.69
CA LYS A 132 -23.95 -4.34 0.67
C LYS A 132 -23.37 -5.74 0.45
N VAL A 133 -23.77 -6.39 -0.63
CA VAL A 133 -23.27 -7.71 -0.99
C VAL A 133 -22.00 -7.56 -1.81
N LEU A 134 -20.94 -8.28 -1.41
CA LEU A 134 -19.61 -8.22 -1.98
C LEU A 134 -19.15 -9.61 -2.42
N ASP A 135 -18.44 -9.67 -3.53
CA ASP A 135 -17.75 -10.88 -3.97
C ASP A 135 -16.50 -11.11 -3.13
N ALA A 136 -16.33 -12.35 -2.67
CA ALA A 136 -15.16 -12.77 -1.91
C ALA A 136 -13.92 -12.88 -2.79
N ILE A 137 -12.77 -12.59 -2.17
CA ILE A 137 -11.46 -12.77 -2.79
C ILE A 137 -11.16 -14.28 -2.74
N LYS A 138 -11.07 -14.91 -3.91
CA LYS A 138 -10.81 -16.35 -4.07
C LYS A 138 -9.45 -16.60 -4.74
N HIS A 139 -8.96 -15.67 -5.55
CA HIS A 139 -7.74 -15.85 -6.33
C HIS A 139 -6.90 -14.57 -6.47
N ILE A 140 -5.59 -14.75 -6.48
CA ILE A 140 -4.60 -13.70 -6.78
C ILE A 140 -3.71 -14.25 -7.89
N GLU A 141 -3.75 -13.60 -9.05
CA GLU A 141 -2.96 -13.96 -10.23
C GLU A 141 -1.78 -12.97 -10.37
N LEU A 142 -0.56 -13.49 -10.40
CA LEU A 142 0.64 -12.69 -10.73
C LEU A 142 0.93 -12.77 -12.24
N LYS A 143 0.96 -11.61 -12.90
CA LYS A 143 1.44 -11.43 -14.27
C LYS A 143 2.75 -10.65 -14.24
N GLY A 144 3.84 -11.35 -14.54
CA GLY A 144 5.18 -10.78 -14.61
C GLY A 144 5.94 -11.28 -15.84
N PRO A 145 7.17 -10.76 -16.07
CA PRO A 145 8.04 -11.29 -17.12
C PRO A 145 8.44 -12.74 -16.84
N SER A 146 8.89 -13.44 -17.89
CA SER A 146 9.37 -14.84 -17.79
C SER A 146 10.65 -14.97 -16.96
N ASP A 147 11.46 -13.91 -16.95
CA ASP A 147 12.77 -13.87 -16.32
C ASP A 147 12.99 -12.51 -15.65
N TYR A 148 13.72 -12.53 -14.54
CA TYR A 148 14.08 -11.34 -13.77
C TYR A 148 15.61 -11.21 -13.73
N GLU A 149 16.13 -9.99 -13.89
CA GLU A 149 17.56 -9.70 -13.75
C GLU A 149 17.84 -8.70 -12.63
N VAL A 150 19.02 -8.83 -12.02
CA VAL A 150 19.53 -7.86 -11.04
C VAL A 150 19.70 -6.49 -11.70
N SER A 151 19.34 -5.42 -10.97
CA SER A 151 19.44 -4.02 -11.40
C SER A 151 18.57 -3.64 -12.61
N GLN A 152 17.64 -4.51 -13.01
CA GLN A 152 16.63 -4.19 -14.01
C GLN A 152 15.33 -3.74 -13.33
N ASN A 153 14.77 -2.62 -13.78
CA ASN A 153 13.44 -2.19 -13.34
C ASN A 153 12.38 -3.10 -13.96
N THR A 154 11.68 -3.85 -13.10
CA THR A 154 10.66 -4.80 -13.51
C THR A 154 9.29 -4.34 -13.05
N SER A 155 8.31 -4.41 -13.94
CA SER A 155 6.91 -4.17 -13.62
C SER A 155 6.16 -5.49 -13.47
N LEU A 156 5.48 -5.67 -12.34
CA LEU A 156 4.61 -6.80 -12.04
C LEU A 156 3.17 -6.32 -11.91
N ALA A 157 2.22 -7.06 -12.47
CA ALA A 157 0.79 -6.78 -12.34
C ALA A 157 0.11 -7.93 -11.58
N PHE A 158 -0.66 -7.60 -10.56
CA PHE A 158 -1.46 -8.56 -9.80
C PHE A 158 -2.91 -8.34 -10.12
N HIS A 159 -3.57 -9.39 -10.60
CA HIS A 159 -5.02 -9.39 -10.73
C HIS A 159 -5.64 -10.06 -9.51
N VAL A 160 -6.56 -9.37 -8.85
CA VAL A 160 -7.26 -9.84 -7.66
C VAL A 160 -8.75 -9.84 -7.98
N ASP A 161 -9.41 -10.96 -7.71
CA ASP A 161 -10.87 -11.03 -7.77
C ASP A 161 -11.54 -10.42 -6.51
N GLY A 162 -12.87 -10.39 -6.52
CA GLY A 162 -13.66 -9.84 -5.42
C GLY A 162 -14.03 -8.37 -5.60
N SER A 163 -14.91 -7.89 -4.70
CA SER A 163 -15.45 -6.53 -4.79
C SER A 163 -14.57 -5.49 -4.07
N PRO A 164 -14.39 -4.29 -4.66
CA PRO A 164 -13.66 -3.19 -4.05
C PRO A 164 -14.46 -2.48 -2.93
N PRO A 165 -13.78 -1.72 -2.04
CA PRO A 165 -12.34 -1.47 -2.00
C PRO A 165 -11.55 -2.69 -1.48
N ILE A 166 -10.39 -2.94 -2.09
CA ILE A 166 -9.50 -4.04 -1.72
C ILE A 166 -8.26 -3.46 -1.04
N TRP A 167 -7.95 -3.94 0.17
CA TRP A 167 -6.71 -3.60 0.86
C TRP A 167 -5.64 -4.67 0.61
N VAL A 168 -4.53 -4.25 0.01
CA VAL A 168 -3.38 -5.10 -0.28
C VAL A 168 -2.20 -4.69 0.60
N CYS A 169 -1.65 -5.66 1.32
CA CYS A 169 -0.45 -5.54 2.14
C CYS A 169 0.61 -6.45 1.52
N TRP A 170 1.68 -5.89 0.97
CA TRP A 170 2.68 -6.65 0.21
C TRP A 170 4.12 -6.30 0.62
N ARG A 171 5.05 -7.22 0.40
CA ARG A 171 6.48 -7.04 0.67
C ARG A 171 7.35 -8.04 -0.10
N PHE A 172 8.52 -7.59 -0.55
CA PHE A 172 9.56 -8.48 -1.10
C PHE A 172 10.51 -8.95 0.00
N LEU A 173 10.79 -10.24 0.01
CA LEU A 173 11.67 -10.92 0.95
C LEU A 173 12.87 -11.52 0.21
N PRO A 174 14.10 -11.03 0.47
CA PRO A 174 15.30 -11.63 -0.10
C PRO A 174 15.51 -13.03 0.45
N ASN A 175 15.85 -14.00 -0.41
CA ASN A 175 16.02 -15.40 -0.05
C ASN A 175 14.82 -16.04 0.67
N CYS A 176 13.63 -15.42 0.54
CA CYS A 176 12.42 -15.82 1.26
C CYS A 176 12.56 -15.82 2.79
N GLU A 177 13.50 -15.04 3.34
CA GLU A 177 13.65 -14.90 4.78
C GLU A 177 12.65 -13.89 5.34
N PRO A 178 11.90 -14.22 6.41
CA PRO A 178 10.92 -13.32 6.99
C PRO A 178 11.63 -12.12 7.64
N ASP A 179 11.24 -10.92 7.23
CA ASP A 179 11.74 -9.69 7.82
C ASP A 179 11.31 -9.55 9.29
N LYS A 180 12.25 -9.17 10.16
CA LYS A 180 12.05 -8.98 11.60
C LYS A 180 11.14 -7.79 11.91
N SER A 181 11.03 -6.84 10.98
CA SER A 181 10.19 -5.64 11.17
C SER A 181 8.70 -5.90 10.98
N GLY A 182 8.31 -6.99 10.29
CA GLY A 182 6.89 -7.35 10.07
C GLY A 182 6.06 -6.33 9.28
N SER A 183 6.69 -5.26 8.77
CA SER A 183 6.00 -4.17 8.07
C SER A 183 5.78 -4.55 6.60
N CYS A 184 4.61 -4.21 6.07
CA CYS A 184 4.28 -4.34 4.66
C CYS A 184 3.84 -2.99 4.10
N THR A 185 3.92 -2.85 2.77
CA THR A 185 3.37 -1.69 2.10
C THR A 185 1.86 -1.90 1.93
N LEU A 186 1.06 -1.02 2.53
CA LEU A 186 -0.40 -1.05 2.41
C LEU A 186 -0.84 -0.19 1.22
N THR A 187 -1.67 -0.75 0.36
CA THR A 187 -2.25 -0.08 -0.81
C THR A 187 -3.74 -0.42 -0.88
N MET A 188 -4.56 0.58 -1.20
CA MET A 188 -5.99 0.36 -1.41
C MET A 188 -6.30 0.43 -2.91
N LEU A 189 -7.04 -0.55 -3.41
CA LEU A 189 -7.44 -0.66 -4.80
C LEU A 189 -8.94 -0.45 -4.92
N TYR A 190 -9.33 0.40 -5.85
CA TYR A 190 -10.71 0.52 -6.32
C TYR A 190 -10.96 -0.29 -7.60
N GLU A 191 -9.88 -0.79 -8.20
CA GLU A 191 -9.88 -1.70 -9.35
C GLU A 191 -9.31 -3.06 -8.94
N ASN A 192 -9.39 -4.03 -9.86
CA ASN A 192 -8.94 -5.40 -9.63
C ASN A 192 -7.46 -5.63 -9.95
N THR A 193 -6.68 -4.58 -10.24
CA THR A 193 -5.26 -4.72 -10.62
C THR A 193 -4.34 -3.84 -9.78
N LEU A 194 -3.26 -4.42 -9.26
CA LEU A 194 -2.16 -3.70 -8.63
C LEU A 194 -0.91 -3.79 -9.50
N GLN A 195 -0.32 -2.66 -9.83
CA GLN A 195 0.95 -2.61 -10.55
C GLN A 195 2.09 -2.24 -9.60
N LEU A 196 3.13 -3.07 -9.55
CA LEU A 196 4.31 -2.87 -8.72
C LEU A 196 5.55 -2.78 -9.60
N ASN A 197 6.35 -1.73 -9.39
CA ASN A 197 7.67 -1.62 -9.99
C ASN A 197 8.71 -1.95 -8.93
N HIS A 198 9.63 -2.87 -9.26
CA HIS A 198 10.67 -3.32 -8.34
C HIS A 198 11.99 -3.55 -9.09
N THR A 199 13.10 -3.24 -8.43
CA THR A 199 14.45 -3.49 -8.92
C THR A 199 15.19 -4.39 -7.94
N PHE A 200 15.47 -5.62 -8.35
CA PHE A 200 16.15 -6.59 -7.49
C PHE A 200 17.64 -6.27 -7.39
N THR A 201 18.21 -6.37 -6.18
CA THR A 201 19.61 -6.03 -5.90
C THR A 201 20.53 -7.24 -5.81
N SER A 202 19.98 -8.44 -5.65
CA SER A 202 20.71 -9.69 -5.55
C SER A 202 20.11 -10.78 -6.44
N ALA A 203 20.96 -11.68 -6.93
CA ALA A 203 20.54 -12.87 -7.66
C ALA A 203 20.10 -13.97 -6.69
N GLY A 204 19.21 -14.85 -7.12
CA GLY A 204 18.64 -15.93 -6.31
C GLY A 204 17.12 -15.91 -6.27
N VAL A 205 16.55 -16.65 -5.33
CA VAL A 205 15.09 -16.70 -5.11
C VAL A 205 14.69 -15.56 -4.19
N HIS A 206 13.71 -14.78 -4.61
CA HIS A 206 13.03 -13.77 -3.80
C HIS A 206 11.58 -14.18 -3.63
N CYS A 207 11.01 -13.97 -2.45
CA CYS A 207 9.58 -14.20 -2.24
C CYS A 207 8.83 -12.87 -2.18
N LEU A 208 7.66 -12.80 -2.80
CA LEU A 208 6.72 -11.71 -2.62
C LEU A 208 5.57 -12.22 -1.77
N ASP A 209 5.55 -11.79 -0.52
CA ASP A 209 4.41 -12.02 0.35
C ASP A 209 3.33 -10.97 0.05
N ILE A 210 2.11 -11.42 -0.17
CA ILE A 210 0.96 -10.56 -0.41
C ILE A 210 -0.25 -11.04 0.39
N SER A 211 -0.88 -10.09 1.08
CA SER A 211 -2.09 -10.27 1.86
C SER A 211 -3.14 -9.32 1.33
N VAL A 212 -4.24 -9.86 0.84
CA VAL A 212 -5.33 -9.11 0.25
C VAL A 212 -6.58 -9.31 1.09
N ARG A 213 -7.34 -8.25 1.35
CA ARG A 213 -8.60 -8.32 2.09
C ARG A 213 -9.62 -7.32 1.55
N ASN A 214 -10.89 -7.66 1.70
CA ASN A 214 -12.02 -6.73 1.61
C ASN A 214 -12.86 -6.87 2.90
N ASP A 215 -14.06 -6.27 2.94
CA ASP A 215 -14.89 -6.27 4.15
C ASP A 215 -15.40 -7.67 4.54
N ILE A 216 -15.46 -8.60 3.57
CA ILE A 216 -16.05 -9.93 3.78
C ILE A 216 -15.04 -11.07 3.77
N SER A 217 -13.86 -10.91 3.17
CA SER A 217 -12.87 -11.98 2.99
C SER A 217 -11.42 -11.50 3.08
N LYS A 218 -10.50 -12.44 3.30
CA LYS A 218 -9.05 -12.21 3.32
C LYS A 218 -8.33 -13.42 2.73
N LEU A 219 -7.39 -13.17 1.82
CA LEU A 219 -6.53 -14.18 1.21
C LEU A 219 -5.06 -13.77 1.34
N GLN A 220 -4.19 -14.71 1.66
CA GLN A 220 -2.74 -14.47 1.76
C GLN A 220 -2.00 -15.52 0.94
N THR A 221 -0.99 -15.10 0.19
CA THR A 221 -0.15 -15.99 -0.61
C THR A 221 1.27 -15.44 -0.72
N SER A 222 2.20 -16.29 -1.15
CA SER A 222 3.59 -15.90 -1.40
C SER A 222 4.02 -16.42 -2.78
N PHE A 223 4.59 -15.54 -3.60
CA PHE A 223 5.10 -15.87 -4.94
C PHE A 223 6.62 -15.96 -4.92
N SER A 224 7.18 -17.07 -5.40
CA SER A 224 8.63 -17.22 -5.57
C SER A 224 9.08 -16.71 -6.94
N LEU A 225 10.02 -15.77 -6.93
CA LEU A 225 10.59 -15.11 -8.11
C LEU A 225 12.07 -15.44 -8.21
N TYR A 226 12.51 -15.98 -9.34
CA TYR A 226 13.92 -16.31 -9.56
C TYR A 226 14.62 -15.21 -10.35
N VAL A 227 15.64 -14.60 -9.73
CA VAL A 227 16.40 -13.47 -10.28
C VAL A 227 17.78 -13.93 -10.72
N LYS A 228 18.09 -13.74 -11.99
CA LYS A 228 19.38 -14.04 -12.61
C LYS A 228 20.35 -12.88 -12.43
N ARG A 229 21.65 -13.18 -12.33
CA ARG A 229 22.70 -12.16 -12.37
C ARG A 229 22.71 -11.52 -13.76
N SER A 230 22.72 -10.19 -13.83
CA SER A 230 22.78 -9.51 -15.12
C SER A 230 24.17 -9.71 -15.76
N ASN A 231 24.18 -10.23 -16.99
CA ASN A 231 25.42 -10.43 -17.77
C ASN A 231 25.89 -9.15 -18.47
N ASN A 232 25.04 -8.11 -18.50
CA ASN A 232 25.29 -6.88 -19.23
C ASN A 232 26.52 -6.11 -18.70
N ILE A 233 26.75 -6.12 -17.39
CA ILE A 233 27.88 -5.41 -16.77
C ILE A 233 29.22 -5.96 -17.26
N HIS A 234 29.34 -7.29 -17.34
CA HIS A 234 30.54 -7.93 -17.87
C HIS A 234 30.73 -7.62 -19.37
N MET A 235 29.64 -7.60 -20.15
CA MET A 235 29.74 -7.30 -21.58
C MET A 235 30.20 -5.88 -21.86
N PHE A 236 29.65 -4.86 -21.18
CA PHE A 236 30.08 -3.46 -21.34
C PHE A 236 31.53 -3.23 -20.88
N PHE A 237 31.95 -3.89 -19.80
CA PHE A 237 33.34 -3.84 -19.35
C PHE A 237 34.28 -4.47 -20.38
N ILE A 238 33.96 -5.67 -20.89
CA ILE A 238 34.76 -6.36 -21.91
C ILE A 238 34.84 -5.54 -23.20
N LEU A 239 33.73 -4.96 -23.67
CA LEU A 239 33.74 -4.09 -24.85
C LEU A 239 34.58 -2.84 -24.63
N SER A 240 34.49 -2.21 -23.46
CA SER A 240 35.30 -1.02 -23.15
C SER A 240 36.80 -1.34 -23.08
N CYS A 241 37.17 -2.46 -22.45
CA CYS A 241 38.55 -2.95 -22.42
C CYS A 241 39.05 -3.30 -23.83
N ALA A 242 38.24 -3.97 -24.66
CA ALA A 242 38.59 -4.28 -26.03
C ALA A 242 38.81 -3.01 -26.88
N ALA A 243 37.97 -1.99 -26.71
CA ALA A 243 38.12 -0.71 -27.40
C ALA A 243 39.43 0.00 -27.02
N ILE A 244 39.78 0.00 -25.72
CA ILE A 244 41.05 0.57 -25.24
C ILE A 244 42.24 -0.21 -25.83
N LEU A 245 42.20 -1.55 -25.80
CA LEU A 245 43.27 -2.37 -26.38
C LEU A 245 43.43 -2.14 -27.88
N VAL A 246 42.33 -2.06 -28.63
CA VAL A 246 42.38 -1.75 -30.07
C VAL A 246 42.99 -0.37 -30.32
N ALA A 247 42.62 0.63 -29.52
CA ALA A 247 43.19 1.98 -29.63
C ALA A 247 44.69 2.01 -29.33
N THR A 248 45.15 1.31 -28.28
CA THR A 248 46.57 1.25 -27.92
C THR A 248 47.39 0.48 -28.95
N PHE A 249 46.91 -0.67 -29.44
CA PHE A 249 47.60 -1.41 -30.51
C PHE A 249 47.66 -0.62 -31.81
N SER A 250 46.60 0.11 -32.15
CA SER A 250 46.59 0.99 -33.33
C SER A 250 47.63 2.11 -33.17
N PHE A 251 47.72 2.73 -31.99
CA PHE A 251 48.71 3.76 -31.70
C PHE A 251 50.15 3.22 -31.76
N ILE A 252 50.40 2.03 -31.18
CA ILE A 252 51.70 1.37 -31.25
C ILE A 252 52.06 1.03 -32.71
N ALA A 253 51.12 0.50 -33.49
CA ALA A 253 51.35 0.21 -34.91
C ALA A 253 51.70 1.48 -35.70
N VAL A 254 51.02 2.60 -35.46
CA VAL A 254 51.34 3.89 -36.09
C VAL A 254 52.74 4.39 -35.72
N ILE A 255 53.18 4.19 -34.47
CA ILE A 255 54.52 4.60 -34.02
C ILE A 255 55.60 3.66 -34.55
N ALA A 256 55.40 2.34 -34.45
CA ALA A 256 56.38 1.32 -34.81
C ALA A 256 56.52 1.15 -36.33
N CYS A 257 55.42 1.32 -37.09
CA CYS A 257 55.41 1.23 -38.54
C CYS A 257 55.56 2.60 -39.23
N ARG A 258 55.78 3.68 -38.49
CA ARG A 258 56.17 4.97 -39.10
C ARG A 258 57.52 4.75 -39.81
N PRO A 259 57.60 4.91 -41.14
CA PRO A 259 58.86 4.77 -41.83
C PRO A 259 59.80 5.86 -41.33
N ARG A 260 60.95 5.44 -40.79
CA ARG A 260 62.05 6.32 -40.45
C ARG A 260 62.54 6.93 -41.75
N HIS A 261 62.03 8.12 -42.12
CA HIS A 261 62.59 8.87 -43.23
C HIS A 261 64.03 9.24 -42.86
N HIS A 262 64.98 8.46 -43.39
CA HIS A 262 66.39 8.82 -43.40
C HIS A 262 66.57 9.92 -44.46
N GLY A 263 66.26 11.15 -44.07
CA GLY A 263 66.54 12.34 -44.86
C GLY A 263 67.86 12.94 -44.39
N SER A 264 68.87 12.86 -45.26
CA SER A 264 70.03 13.76 -45.43
C SER A 264 70.45 14.66 -44.26
N SER A 265 71.72 14.52 -43.87
CA SER A 265 72.45 15.43 -42.97
C SER A 265 72.16 16.92 -43.22
N GLN A 266 71.69 17.62 -42.20
CA GLN A 266 72.10 18.99 -41.94
C GLN A 266 72.53 19.11 -40.49
N ILE A 267 73.74 19.63 -40.31
CA ILE A 267 74.43 19.87 -39.05
C ILE A 267 73.60 20.88 -38.25
N ALA A 268 72.95 20.43 -37.18
CA ALA A 268 72.46 21.32 -36.14
C ALA A 268 73.63 21.62 -35.19
N SER A 269 73.96 22.89 -35.04
CA SER A 269 75.01 23.36 -34.15
C SER A 269 74.74 22.88 -32.72
N SER A 270 75.74 22.24 -32.12
CA SER A 270 75.74 21.93 -30.70
C SER A 270 75.67 23.22 -29.87
N SER A 271 74.54 23.48 -29.22
CA SER A 271 74.49 24.41 -28.09
C SER A 271 75.19 23.73 -26.91
N ASN A 272 76.48 24.00 -26.75
CA ASN A 272 77.26 23.55 -25.60
C ASN A 272 76.80 24.35 -24.37
N ALA A 273 76.08 23.70 -23.45
CA ALA A 273 75.86 24.24 -22.11
C ALA A 273 77.18 24.10 -21.33
N LEU A 274 77.93 25.20 -21.22
CA LEU A 274 79.21 25.26 -20.55
C LEU A 274 78.96 25.46 -19.05
N PHE A 275 79.16 24.38 -18.27
CA PHE A 275 78.95 24.38 -16.82
C PHE A 275 80.20 24.94 -16.13
N LEU A 276 80.23 26.25 -15.86
CA LEU A 276 81.28 26.88 -15.05
C LEU A 276 80.89 26.81 -13.57
N LYS A 277 81.53 25.86 -12.87
CA LYS A 277 81.50 25.75 -11.42
C LYS A 277 82.49 26.77 -10.85
N ASN A 278 82.00 27.91 -10.37
CA ASN A 278 82.80 28.77 -9.49
C ASN A 278 82.60 28.32 -8.04
N GLN A 279 83.71 27.97 -7.43
CA GLN A 279 83.87 27.63 -6.03
C GLN A 279 84.25 28.92 -5.30
N GLU A 280 83.27 29.60 -4.69
CA GLU A 280 83.36 30.39 -3.45
C GLU A 280 82.14 31.32 -3.31
N SER A 281 81.63 31.40 -2.08
CA SER A 281 80.68 32.39 -1.53
C SER A 281 79.17 32.17 -1.75
N ASP A 282 78.54 31.80 -0.63
CA ASP A 282 77.20 32.08 -0.12
C ASP A 282 76.08 32.55 -1.06
N GLY A 283 74.97 31.78 -1.00
CA GLY A 283 73.62 32.32 -1.09
C GLY A 283 73.09 32.59 -2.50
N GLN A 284 72.14 31.74 -2.93
CA GLN A 284 71.17 31.99 -4.00
C GLN A 284 71.68 31.84 -5.44
N SER A 285 71.49 30.66 -6.04
CA SER A 285 71.56 30.49 -7.48
C SER A 285 70.19 30.82 -8.10
N SER A 286 70.09 31.95 -8.79
CA SER A 286 68.94 32.28 -9.64
C SER A 286 69.19 31.78 -11.06
N ILE A 287 68.20 31.12 -11.65
CA ILE A 287 68.23 30.70 -13.05
C ILE A 287 67.53 31.80 -13.85
N LEU A 288 68.31 32.60 -14.59
CA LEU A 288 67.78 33.60 -15.51
C LEU A 288 67.57 32.95 -16.90
N PHE A 289 66.31 32.69 -17.25
CA PHE A 289 65.96 32.35 -18.63
C PHE A 289 65.57 33.64 -19.38
N ASN A 290 66.40 34.03 -20.34
CA ASN A 290 66.08 35.13 -21.25
C ASN A 290 65.33 34.56 -22.46
N PHE A 291 64.01 34.79 -22.52
CA PHE A 291 63.19 34.43 -23.68
C PHE A 291 63.00 35.68 -24.55
N THR A 292 63.52 35.67 -25.77
CA THR A 292 63.13 36.63 -26.80
C THR A 292 61.74 36.27 -27.32
N ASN A 293 60.77 37.17 -27.09
CA ASN A 293 59.38 37.08 -27.53
C ASN A 293 59.20 37.30 -29.04
N MET A 294 58.28 36.53 -29.64
CA MET A 294 57.36 36.79 -30.79
C MET A 294 56.95 35.42 -31.34
N GLU A 295 55.69 35.03 -31.58
CA GLU A 295 54.43 35.73 -31.81
C GLU A 295 53.23 34.93 -31.22
N GLU A 296 52.11 35.64 -31.20
CA GLU A 296 50.88 35.55 -30.42
C GLU A 296 49.88 34.44 -30.86
N GLY A 297 49.06 33.95 -29.92
CA GLY A 297 47.94 33.05 -30.19
C GLY A 297 47.29 32.50 -28.93
N GLU A 298 46.35 33.29 -28.36
CA GLU A 298 45.59 33.10 -27.12
C GLU A 298 45.14 31.66 -26.78
N LYS A 299 45.45 31.22 -25.55
CA LYS A 299 44.55 30.40 -24.72
C LYS A 299 44.70 30.79 -23.25
N GLU A 300 43.63 31.33 -22.67
CA GLU A 300 43.48 31.51 -21.21
C GLU A 300 43.51 30.16 -20.47
N PRO A 301 43.93 30.15 -19.19
CA PRO A 301 44.43 28.96 -18.50
C PRO A 301 43.33 28.14 -17.81
N LEU A 302 43.44 26.81 -17.89
CA LEU A 302 42.72 25.90 -16.98
C LEU A 302 43.50 25.82 -15.65
N LEU A 303 42.78 26.13 -14.56
CA LEU A 303 43.22 26.01 -13.18
C LEU A 303 43.89 24.65 -12.89
N LEU A 304 45.15 24.71 -12.45
CA LEU A 304 45.84 23.61 -11.78
C LEU A 304 45.27 23.45 -10.36
N GLN A 305 44.64 22.32 -10.09
CA GLN A 305 44.31 21.91 -8.71
C GLN A 305 45.44 21.02 -8.20
N PHE A 306 46.26 21.56 -7.30
CA PHE A 306 47.33 20.82 -6.63
C PHE A 306 46.78 19.94 -5.51
N GLY A 307 47.36 18.74 -5.42
CA GLY A 307 47.04 17.70 -4.46
C GLY A 307 47.36 18.05 -3.01
N THR A 308 46.68 17.30 -2.15
CA THR A 308 46.77 17.25 -0.70
C THR A 308 48.19 17.02 -0.18
N GLN A 309 48.55 17.80 0.84
CA GLN A 309 49.57 17.41 1.82
C GLN A 309 49.20 18.02 3.17
N TYR A 310 48.85 17.18 4.15
CA TYR A 310 49.19 17.45 5.54
C TYR A 310 49.73 16.17 6.18
N SER A 311 50.86 16.38 6.82
CA SER A 311 51.83 15.45 7.37
C SER A 311 51.67 15.29 8.88
N SER A 312 52.06 14.10 9.33
CA SER A 312 52.63 13.70 10.64
C SER A 312 51.86 13.91 11.93
#